data_AF-A0A2L1UFP9-F1
#
_entry.id   AF-A0A2L1UFP9-F1
#
_cell.length_a   1.000
_cell.length_b   1.000
_cell.length_c   1.000
_cell.angle_alpha   90.00
_cell.angle_beta   90.00
_cell.angle_gamma   90.00
#
_symmetry.space_group_name_H-M   'P 1'
#
loop_
_entity.id
_entity.type
_entity.pdbx_description
1 polymer ?
#
loop_
_entity_poly.entity_id
_entity_poly.type
_entity_poly.pdbx_seq_one_letter_code
_entity_poly.pdbx_strand_id
1 'polypeptide(L)'
;MFSDMVSWRRYLHQNPELSFQEEKTAAWISARLRDWGVPFRNHVAGHGVFAEVNGFAAGPTVVLRADMDALPIQDAKQCAYASKVPGVMHACGHAVG
;
A
#
# COMPACT_ATOMS: atom_id res chain seq x y z
N MET A 1 12.49 10.85 -6.42
CA MET A 1 11.09 11.29 -6.24
C MET A 1 10.12 10.53 -7.16
N PHE A 2 10.17 10.64 -8.49
CA PHE A 2 9.32 9.81 -9.37
C PHE A 2 9.74 8.32 -9.44
N SER A 3 11.04 8.03 -9.38
CA SER A 3 11.60 6.67 -9.39
C SER A 3 11.14 5.81 -8.22
N ASP A 4 10.97 6.43 -7.05
CA ASP A 4 10.67 5.73 -5.80
C ASP A 4 9.20 5.29 -5.79
N MET A 5 8.29 6.17 -6.21
CA MET A 5 6.87 5.84 -6.36
C MET A 5 6.65 4.68 -7.34
N VAL A 6 7.35 4.68 -8.48
CA VAL A 6 7.27 3.58 -9.45
C VAL A 6 7.80 2.29 -8.84
N SER A 7 8.91 2.35 -8.11
CA SER A 7 9.50 1.19 -7.44
C SER A 7 8.56 0.62 -6.36
N TRP A 8 7.93 1.48 -5.57
CA TRP A 8 6.98 1.10 -4.53
C TRP A 8 5.72 0.46 -5.11
N ARG A 9 5.12 1.09 -6.14
CA ARG A 9 3.98 0.51 -6.85
C ARG A 9 4.32 -0.88 -7.39
N ARG A 10 5.49 -1.04 -8.03
CA ARG A 10 5.92 -2.33 -8.58
C ARG A 10 6.15 -3.37 -7.50
N TYR A 11 6.74 -2.99 -6.37
CA TYR A 11 6.94 -3.89 -5.24
C TYR A 11 5.60 -4.39 -4.70
N LEU A 12 4.64 -3.51 -4.46
CA LEU A 12 3.31 -3.88 -3.97
C LEU A 12 2.57 -4.76 -4.99
N HIS A 13 2.62 -4.41 -6.29
CA HIS A 13 2.01 -5.22 -7.35
C HIS A 13 2.60 -6.64 -7.44
N GLN A 14 3.91 -6.78 -7.24
CA GLN A 14 4.58 -8.08 -7.26
C GLN A 14 4.27 -8.96 -6.04
N ASN A 15 3.87 -8.37 -4.91
CA ASN A 15 3.64 -9.06 -3.64
C ASN A 15 2.22 -8.79 -3.12
N PRO A 16 1.17 -9.13 -3.88
CA PRO A 16 -0.20 -8.83 -3.48
C PRO A 16 -0.66 -9.75 -2.33
N GLU A 17 -1.49 -9.22 -1.45
CA GLU A 17 -2.14 -9.94 -0.37
C GLU A 17 -3.66 -9.78 -0.44
N LEU A 18 -4.39 -10.85 -0.17
CA LEU A 18 -5.86 -10.84 -0.20
C LEU A 18 -6.42 -9.96 0.93
N SER A 19 -7.68 -9.56 0.77
CA SER A 19 -8.43 -8.86 1.81
C SER A 19 -8.34 -9.60 3.15
N PHE A 20 -8.03 -8.87 4.22
CA PHE A 20 -7.82 -9.36 5.59
C PHE A 20 -6.56 -10.22 5.80
N GLN A 21 -5.63 -10.26 4.84
CA GLN A 21 -4.36 -10.98 4.93
C GLN A 21 -3.15 -10.07 4.62
N GLU A 22 -3.32 -8.76 4.68
CA GLU A 22 -2.37 -7.74 4.23
C GLU A 22 -1.22 -7.50 5.24
N GLU A 23 -0.72 -8.56 5.87
CA GLU A 23 0.27 -8.47 6.94
C GLU A 23 1.61 -7.89 6.43
N LYS A 24 2.12 -8.40 5.30
CA LYS A 24 3.41 -7.94 4.75
C LYS A 24 3.28 -6.56 4.14
N THR A 25 2.14 -6.26 3.54
CA THR A 25 1.81 -4.96 2.94
C THR A 25 1.74 -3.90 4.02
N ALA A 26 1.02 -4.17 5.12
CA ALA A 26 0.97 -3.28 6.27
C ALA A 26 2.37 -3.08 6.87
N ALA A 27 3.13 -4.15 7.09
CA ALA A 27 4.49 -4.06 7.62
C ALA A 27 5.42 -3.22 6.72
N TRP A 28 5.32 -3.37 5.40
CA TRP A 28 6.11 -2.60 4.45
C TRP A 28 5.78 -1.11 4.50
N ILE A 29 4.50 -0.73 4.60
CA ILE A 29 4.06 0.66 4.73
C ILE A 29 4.52 1.26 6.06
N SER A 30 4.34 0.53 7.17
CA SER A 30 4.81 0.94 8.49
C SER A 30 6.32 1.20 8.53
N ALA A 31 7.11 0.38 7.83
CA ALA A 31 8.55 0.57 7.73
C ALA A 31 8.89 1.90 7.04
N ARG A 32 8.18 2.26 5.96
CA ARG A 32 8.38 3.56 5.28
C ARG A 32 7.96 4.75 6.11
N LEU A 33 6.82 4.68 6.78
CA LEU A 33 6.39 5.73 7.71
C LEU A 33 7.40 5.94 8.84
N ARG A 34 7.99 4.85 9.35
CA ARG A 34 9.07 4.90 10.34
C ARG A 34 10.33 5.57 9.78
N ASP A 35 10.77 5.20 8.58
CA ASP A 35 11.93 5.81 7.90
C ASP A 35 11.75 7.33 7.72
N TRP A 36 10.50 7.77 7.51
CA TRP A 36 10.15 9.19 7.35
C TRP A 36 9.90 9.92 8.66
N GLY A 37 9.96 9.22 9.80
CA GLY A 37 9.67 9.80 11.12
C GLY A 37 8.20 10.23 11.29
N VAL A 38 7.28 9.67 10.49
CA VAL A 38 5.85 9.95 10.59
C VAL A 38 5.24 9.06 11.67
N PRO A 39 4.54 9.62 12.69
CA PRO A 39 3.82 8.82 13.66
C PRO A 39 2.66 8.06 13.01
N PHE A 40 2.53 6.77 13.34
CA PHE A 40 1.46 5.93 12.82
C PHE A 40 1.00 4.89 13.83
N ARG A 41 -0.19 4.34 13.58
CA ARG A 41 -0.81 3.24 14.29
C ARG A 41 -1.01 2.08 13.33
N ASN A 42 -0.56 0.90 13.75
CA ASN A 42 -0.77 -0.36 13.06
C ASN A 42 -1.99 -1.09 13.63
N HIS A 43 -2.40 -2.14 12.92
CA HIS A 43 -3.48 -3.03 13.32
C HIS A 43 -4.83 -2.32 13.53
N VAL A 44 -5.07 -1.28 12.75
CA VAL A 44 -6.34 -0.57 12.76
C VAL A 44 -7.34 -1.42 11.98
N ALA A 45 -8.37 -1.94 12.66
CA ALA A 45 -9.38 -2.82 12.08
C ALA A 45 -8.79 -4.04 11.33
N GLY A 46 -7.72 -4.65 11.86
CA GLY A 46 -7.06 -5.81 11.26
C GLY A 46 -5.63 -5.48 10.81
N HIS A 47 -5.45 -5.20 9.51
CA HIS A 47 -4.15 -4.85 8.92
C HIS A 47 -4.05 -3.37 8.48
N GLY A 48 -5.04 -2.54 8.82
CA GLY A 48 -5.02 -1.13 8.49
C GLY A 48 -3.89 -0.36 9.17
N VAL A 49 -3.36 0.63 8.44
CA VAL A 49 -2.34 1.57 8.93
C VAL A 49 -2.93 2.99 8.90
N PHE A 50 -2.86 3.68 10.04
CA PHE A 50 -3.32 5.06 10.18
C PHE A 50 -2.13 5.96 10.55
N ALA A 51 -1.87 6.99 9.76
CA ALA A 51 -0.79 7.95 10.01
C ALA A 51 -1.37 9.36 10.13
N GLU A 52 -0.79 10.16 11.02
CA GLU A 52 -1.19 11.54 11.22
C GLU A 52 0.03 12.45 11.03
N VAL A 53 -0.14 13.47 10.19
CA VAL A 53 0.88 14.49 9.94
C VAL A 53 0.33 15.83 10.38
N ASN A 54 0.93 16.39 11.42
CA ASN A 54 0.53 17.68 11.98
C ASN A 54 1.33 18.82 11.35
N GLY A 55 0.63 19.82 10.81
CA GLY A 55 1.23 21.07 10.39
C GLY A 55 1.60 21.97 11.57
N PHE A 56 2.35 23.04 11.31
CA PHE A 56 2.80 23.97 12.36
C PHE A 56 1.73 24.96 12.83
N ALA A 57 0.63 25.09 12.09
CA ALA A 57 -0.45 26.03 12.40
C ALA A 57 -1.76 25.28 12.63
N ALA A 58 -2.60 25.83 13.52
CA ALA A 58 -3.96 25.34 13.69
C ALA A 58 -4.75 25.54 12.38
N GLY A 59 -5.56 24.54 12.03
CA GLY A 59 -6.31 24.53 10.78
C GLY A 59 -7.21 23.29 10.67
N PRO A 60 -7.95 23.18 9.56
CA PRO A 60 -8.82 22.03 9.33
C PRO A 60 -8.00 20.75 9.09
N THR A 61 -8.55 19.61 9.54
CA THR A 61 -8.00 18.28 9.29
C THR A 61 -8.62 17.67 8.03
N VAL A 62 -7.79 17.09 7.17
CA VAL A 62 -8.22 16.34 5.97
C VAL A 62 -7.74 14.89 6.08
N VAL A 63 -8.55 13.94 5.60
CA VAL A 63 -8.21 12.51 5.60
C VAL A 63 -7.97 12.05 4.16
N LEU A 64 -6.83 11.39 3.93
CA LEU A 64 -6.52 10.68 2.70
C LEU A 64 -6.65 9.18 2.95
N ARG A 65 -7.39 8.48 2.08
CA ARG A 65 -7.60 7.02 2.16
C ARG A 65 -7.08 6.35 0.90
N ALA A 66 -6.30 5.28 1.08
CA ALA A 66 -5.84 4.40 0.03
C ALA A 66 -6.12 2.95 0.42
N ASP A 67 -6.61 2.15 -0.53
CA ASP A 67 -6.85 0.73 -0.36
C ASP A 67 -5.62 -0.08 -0.80
N MET A 68 -5.39 -1.19 -0.10
CA MET A 68 -4.12 -1.94 -0.17
C MET A 68 -4.33 -3.43 -0.46
N ASP A 69 -5.58 -3.89 -0.60
CA ASP A 69 -5.92 -5.29 -0.77
C ASP A 69 -5.92 -5.72 -2.24
N ALA A 70 -5.67 -7.00 -2.47
CA ALA A 70 -5.66 -7.64 -3.78
C ALA A 70 -6.87 -8.56 -3.96
N LEU A 71 -7.11 -8.95 -5.22
CA LEU A 71 -8.21 -9.83 -5.58
C LEU A 71 -7.69 -11.24 -5.93
N PRO A 72 -8.51 -12.30 -5.72
CA PRO A 72 -8.20 -13.68 -6.09
C PRO A 72 -8.36 -13.88 -7.62
N ILE A 73 -7.55 -13.16 -8.39
CA ILE A 73 -7.53 -13.20 -9.85
C ILE A 73 -6.09 -13.46 -10.28
N GLN A 74 -5.91 -14.37 -11.25
CA GLN A 74 -4.60 -14.64 -11.82
C GLN A 74 -4.08 -13.42 -12.59
N ASP A 75 -2.87 -12.96 -12.27
CA ASP A 75 -2.22 -11.93 -13.07
C ASP A 75 -1.85 -12.50 -14.45
N ALA A 76 -2.42 -11.92 -15.50
CA ALA A 76 -2.15 -12.27 -16.90
C ALA A 76 -1.04 -11.41 -17.54
N LYS A 77 -0.41 -10.52 -16.77
CA LYS A 77 0.67 -9.65 -17.28
C LYS A 77 1.92 -10.45 -17.62
N GLN A 78 2.56 -10.08 -18.72
CA GLN A 78 3.86 -10.60 -19.15
C GLN A 78 4.98 -9.58 -18.92
N CYS A 79 4.92 -8.86 -17.80
CA CYS A 79 5.87 -7.78 -17.48
C CYS A 79 6.68 -8.12 -16.22
N ALA A 80 7.83 -7.46 -16.06
CA ALA A 80 8.75 -7.72 -14.94
C ALA A 80 8.13 -7.45 -13.56
N TYR A 81 7.00 -6.74 -13.48
CA TYR A 81 6.29 -6.44 -12.23
C TYR A 81 4.97 -7.18 -12.08
N ALA A 82 4.71 -8.23 -12.86
CA ALA A 82 3.56 -9.12 -12.64
C ALA A 82 3.58 -9.72 -11.23
N SER A 83 2.40 -10.06 -10.71
CA SER A 83 2.28 -10.75 -9.42
C SER A 83 3.15 -12.01 -9.37
N LYS A 84 3.88 -12.16 -8.26
CA LYS A 84 4.63 -13.38 -7.95
C LYS A 84 3.80 -14.40 -7.17
N VAL A 85 2.58 -14.02 -6.76
CA VAL A 85 1.67 -14.88 -6.00
C VAL A 85 0.66 -15.48 -6.98
N PRO A 86 0.68 -16.80 -7.23
CA PRO A 86 -0.26 -17.45 -8.14
C PRO A 86 -1.71 -17.19 -7.73
N GLY A 87 -2.57 -16.85 -8.69
CA GLY A 87 -3.99 -16.62 -8.45
C GLY A 87 -4.35 -15.34 -7.70
N VAL A 88 -3.40 -14.45 -7.39
CA VAL A 88 -3.66 -13.20 -6.67
C VAL A 88 -3.04 -12.02 -7.43
N MET A 89 -3.79 -10.93 -7.60
CA MET A 89 -3.29 -9.70 -8.23
C MET A 89 -3.99 -8.45 -7.70
N HIS A 90 -3.29 -7.31 -7.72
CA HIS A 90 -3.93 -6.00 -7.57
C HIS A 90 -4.67 -5.62 -8.86
N ALA A 91 -5.87 -6.20 -9.05
CA ALA A 91 -6.73 -5.97 -10.22
C ALA A 91 -7.59 -4.69 -10.12
N CYS A 92 -7.86 -4.19 -8.91
CA CYS A 92 -8.67 -2.99 -8.70
C CYS A 92 -7.96 -1.67 -9.04
N GLY A 93 -6.68 -1.72 -9.46
CA GLY A 93 -5.97 -0.63 -10.13
C GLY A 93 -6.48 0.79 -9.87
N HIS A 94 -6.34 1.31 -8.63
CA HIS A 94 -6.24 2.76 -8.42
C HIS A 94 -4.84 3.27 -8.87
N ALA A 95 -4.32 2.73 -9.98
CA ALA A 95 -3.12 3.15 -10.64
C ALA A 95 -3.54 3.60 -12.04
N VAL A 96 -3.86 4.88 -12.13
CA VAL A 96 -4.14 5.61 -13.37
C VAL A 96 -3.04 5.26 -14.39
N GLY A 97 -3.48 5.06 -15.65
CA GLY A 97 -2.67 4.61 -16.78
C GLY A 97 -1.50 5.52 -17.14
#